data_AF-A0A920NDJ3-F1
#
_entry.id   AF-A0A920NDJ3-F1
#
_cell.length_a   1.000
_cell.length_b   1.000
_cell.length_c   1.000
_cell.angle_alpha   90.00
_cell.angle_beta   90.00
_cell.angle_gamma   90.00
#
_symmetry.space_group_name_H-M   'P 1'
#
loop_
_entity.id
_entity.type
_entity.pdbx_description
1 polymer ?
#
loop_
_entity_poly.entity_id
_entity_poly.type
_entity_poly.pdbx_seq_one_letter_code
_entity_poly.pdbx_strand_id
1 'polypeptide(L)' 'MKIPGVGDKVANCVMLFSLDQLNAFPVDVWVKRVLRENYYGDVTSIPDTKLREWAQTYFGRYSGYANQYLFHNRRLSDD' A
#
# COMPACT_ATOMS: atom_id res chain seq x y z
N MET A 1 15.01 7.58 -7.35
CA MET A 1 15.30 8.51 -6.22
C MET A 1 16.30 7.84 -5.29
N LYS A 2 17.29 8.57 -4.75
CA LYS A 2 18.30 8.02 -3.82
C LYS A 2 18.48 8.96 -2.61
N ILE A 3 17.43 9.15 -1.81
CA ILE A 3 17.59 9.70 -0.46
C ILE A 3 17.84 8.49 0.46
N PRO A 4 18.98 8.41 1.17
CA PRO A 4 19.24 7.32 2.10
C PRO A 4 18.09 7.17 3.12
N GLY A 5 17.61 5.93 3.31
CA GLY A 5 16.49 5.64 4.20
C GLY A 5 15.09 5.85 3.61
N VAL A 6 14.96 6.46 2.42
CA VAL A 6 13.67 6.63 1.74
C VAL A 6 13.51 5.57 0.66
N GLY A 7 12.94 4.43 1.07
CA GLY A 7 12.49 3.38 0.15
C GLY A 7 11.12 3.66 -0.47
N ASP A 8 10.69 2.74 -1.33
CA ASP A 8 9.44 2.79 -2.08
C ASP A 8 8.20 3.09 -1.20
N LYS A 9 8.06 2.36 -0.10
CA LYS A 9 7.01 2.55 0.91
C LYS A 9 7.03 3.95 1.52
N VAL A 10 8.20 4.41 1.96
CA VAL A 10 8.34 5.69 2.67
C VAL A 10 8.04 6.85 1.71
N ALA A 11 8.53 6.78 0.47
CA ALA A 11 8.21 7.76 -0.56
C ALA A 11 6.70 7.88 -0.78
N ASN A 12 5.98 6.75 -0.83
CA ASN A 12 4.51 6.77 -0.98
C ASN A 12 3.79 7.33 0.25
N CYS A 13 4.27 7.06 1.47
CA CYS A 13 3.70 7.69 2.67
C CYS A 13 3.85 9.21 2.60
N VAL A 14 5.02 9.73 2.23
CA VAL A 14 5.26 11.17 2.10
C VAL A 14 4.35 11.76 1.01
N MET A 15 4.29 11.14 -0.16
CA MET A 15 3.41 11.58 -1.25
C MET A 15 1.94 11.65 -0.80
N LEU A 16 1.45 10.64 -0.08
CA LEU A 16 0.06 10.58 0.38
C LEU A 16 -0.23 11.59 1.49
N PHE A 17 0.64 11.70 2.49
CA PHE A 17 0.34 12.41 3.74
C PHE A 17 0.75 13.88 3.74
N SER A 18 1.72 14.27 2.90
CA SER A 18 2.20 15.66 2.88
C SER A 18 2.03 16.36 1.54
N LEU A 19 1.74 15.65 0.45
CA LEU A 19 1.68 16.20 -0.91
C LEU A 19 0.33 15.99 -1.62
N ASP A 20 -0.70 15.56 -0.89
CA ASP A 20 -2.06 15.31 -1.40
C ASP A 20 -2.13 14.40 -2.64
N GLN A 21 -1.13 13.51 -2.81
CA GLN A 21 -1.12 12.54 -3.90
C GLN A 21 -2.04 11.36 -3.53
N LEU A 22 -3.34 11.55 -3.70
CA LEU A 22 -4.38 10.57 -3.32
C LEU A 22 -4.27 9.23 -4.06
N ASN A 23 -3.55 9.16 -5.17
CA ASN A 23 -3.26 7.91 -5.88
C ASN A 23 -2.00 7.19 -5.35
N ALA A 24 -1.25 7.75 -4.39
CA ALA A 24 -0.12 7.07 -3.78
C ALA A 24 -0.60 5.88 -2.93
N PHE A 25 0.15 4.78 -2.94
CA PHE A 25 -0.23 3.56 -2.23
C PHE A 25 0.99 2.94 -1.53
N PRO A 26 1.21 3.26 -0.24
CA PRO A 26 2.30 2.67 0.54
C PRO A 26 2.04 1.18 0.83
N VAL A 27 2.91 0.30 0.33
CA VAL A 27 2.85 -1.14 0.66
C VAL A 27 3.78 -1.42 1.83
N ASP A 28 3.19 -1.65 3.01
CA ASP A 28 3.91 -2.15 4.18
C ASP A 28 3.57 -3.62 4.46
N VAL A 29 4.07 -4.17 5.58
CA VAL A 29 3.84 -5.57 5.94
C VAL A 29 2.38 -5.92 6.20
N TRP A 30 1.56 -4.98 6.67
CA TRP A 30 0.14 -5.21 6.97
C TRP A 30 -0.71 -5.10 5.71
N VAL A 31 -0.50 -4.04 4.93
CA VAL A 31 -1.18 -3.84 3.65
C VAL A 31 -0.84 -4.99 2.69
N LYS A 32 0.42 -5.43 2.66
CA LYS A 32 0.84 -6.60 1.87
C LYS A 32 0.10 -7.88 2.24
N ARG A 33 -0.15 -8.12 3.52
CA ARG A 33 -0.93 -9.29 3.99
C ARG A 33 -2.37 -9.20 3.52
N VAL A 34 -3.01 -8.04 3.72
CA VAL A 34 -4.39 -7.80 3.27
C VAL A 34 -4.53 -7.97 1.76
N LEU A 35 -3.59 -7.43 0.98
CA LEU A 35 -3.61 -7.59 -0.48
C LEU A 35 -3.50 -9.06 -0.90
N ARG A 36 -2.66 -9.84 -0.22
CA ARG A 36 -2.52 -11.28 -0.49
C ARG A 36 -3.79 -12.05 -0.11
N GLU A 37 -4.24 -11.88 1.13
CA GLU A 37 -5.37 -12.61 1.72
C GLU A 37 -6.69 -12.30 0.99
N ASN A 38 -6.94 -11.03 0.64
CA ASN A 38 -8.27 -10.59 0.19
C ASN A 38 -8.37 -10.38 -1.33
N TYR A 39 -7.26 -10.25 -2.05
CA TYR A 39 -7.29 -9.86 -3.47
C TYR A 39 -6.51 -10.79 -4.42
N TYR A 40 -5.40 -11.37 -3.96
CA TYR A 40 -4.53 -12.19 -4.83
C TYR A 40 -4.56 -13.70 -4.56
N GLY A 41 -5.07 -14.14 -3.39
CA GLY A 41 -5.05 -15.55 -3.00
C GLY A 41 -3.63 -16.07 -2.72
N ASP A 42 -3.43 -17.39 -2.84
CA ASP A 42 -2.19 -18.13 -2.51
C ASP A 42 -0.99 -17.87 -3.45
N VAL A 43 -0.87 -16.67 -4.02
CA VAL A 43 0.32 -16.27 -4.78
C VAL A 43 1.44 -15.91 -3.81
N THR A 44 2.41 -16.81 -3.67
CA THR A 44 3.40 -16.77 -2.59
C THR A 44 4.49 -15.71 -2.75
N SER A 45 4.64 -15.06 -3.91
CA SER A 45 5.67 -14.02 -4.06
C SER A 45 5.38 -13.01 -5.17
N ILE A 46 4.70 -11.92 -4.82
CA ILE A 46 4.56 -10.72 -5.65
C ILE A 46 5.47 -9.62 -5.08
N PRO A 47 6.33 -8.96 -5.89
CA PRO A 47 7.10 -7.80 -5.46
C PRO A 47 6.20 -6.64 -5.00
N ASP A 48 6.63 -5.90 -3.98
CA ASP A 48 5.83 -4.80 -3.40
C ASP A 48 5.52 -3.71 -4.42
N THR A 49 6.42 -3.47 -5.38
CA THR A 49 6.20 -2.54 -6.50
C THR A 49 5.02 -2.96 -7.37
N LYS A 50 4.86 -4.26 -7.62
CA LYS A 50 3.75 -4.82 -8.41
C LYS A 50 2.44 -4.78 -7.65
N LEU A 51 2.46 -5.05 -6.34
CA LEU A 51 1.29 -4.88 -5.47
C LEU A 51 0.81 -3.43 -5.46
N ARG A 52 1.74 -2.48 -5.37
CA ARG A 52 1.43 -1.05 -5.46
C ARG A 52 0.83 -0.69 -6.81
N GLU A 53 1.49 -1.04 -7.92
CA GLU A 53 1.01 -0.72 -9.28
C GLU A 53 -0.41 -1.24 -9.51
N TRP A 54 -0.67 -2.47 -9.06
CA TRP A 54 -2.01 -3.04 -9.12
C TRP A 54 -3.00 -2.31 -8.21
N ALA A 55 -2.65 -2.01 -6.96
CA ALA A 55 -3.55 -1.30 -6.04
C ALA A 55 -3.90 0.09 -6.57
N GLN A 56 -2.91 0.79 -7.15
CA GLN A 56 -3.10 2.08 -7.81
C GLN A 56 -4.05 1.99 -9.01
N THR A 57 -4.02 0.88 -9.74
CA THR A 57 -4.92 0.61 -10.85
C THR A 57 -6.33 0.25 -10.36
N TYR A 58 -6.42 -0.60 -9.34
CA TYR A 58 -7.68 -1.14 -8.82
C TYR A 58 -8.49 -0.08 -8.06
N PHE A 59 -7.87 0.68 -7.15
CA PHE A 59 -8.52 1.73 -6.37
C PHE A 59 -8.49 3.11 -7.06
N GLY A 60 -7.69 3.25 -8.12
CA GLY A 60 -7.61 4.45 -8.94
C GLY A 60 -7.22 5.69 -8.13
N ARG A 61 -7.96 6.79 -8.35
CA ARG A 61 -7.73 8.06 -7.66
C ARG A 61 -7.81 7.97 -6.13
N TYR A 62 -8.51 6.97 -5.58
CA TYR A 62 -8.76 6.82 -4.15
C TYR A 62 -7.85 5.78 -3.48
N SER A 63 -6.77 5.40 -4.14
CA SER A 63 -5.78 4.42 -3.62
C SER A 63 -5.28 4.75 -2.22
N GLY A 64 -4.97 6.02 -1.96
CA GLY A 64 -4.53 6.48 -0.65
C GLY A 64 -5.58 6.27 0.45
N TYR A 65 -6.85 6.54 0.16
CA TYR A 65 -7.93 6.27 1.12
C TYR A 65 -8.12 4.77 1.35
N ALA A 66 -8.16 3.97 0.29
CA ALA A 66 -8.24 2.52 0.40
C ALA A 66 -7.09 1.98 1.26
N ASN A 67 -5.86 2.45 1.03
CA ASN A 67 -4.70 2.09 1.83
C ASN A 67 -4.90 2.35 3.33
N GLN A 68 -5.42 3.53 3.71
CA GLN A 68 -5.68 3.87 5.10
C GLN A 68 -6.75 2.97 5.72
N TYR A 69 -7.85 2.69 5.02
CA TYR A 69 -8.89 1.79 5.52
C TYR A 69 -8.39 0.36 5.70
N LEU A 70 -7.63 -0.17 4.72
CA LEU A 70 -7.06 -1.51 4.80
C LEU A 70 -6.06 -1.64 5.95
N PHE A 71 -5.16 -0.65 6.10
CA PHE A 71 -4.19 -0.63 7.20
C PHE A 71 -4.89 -0.53 8.56
N HIS A 72 -5.82 0.41 8.71
CA HIS A 72 -6.55 0.62 9.96
C HIS A 72 -7.32 -0.64 10.38
N ASN A 73 -8.07 -1.23 9.46
CA ASN A 73 -8.82 -2.46 9.71
C ASN A 73 -7.89 -3.60 10.13
N ARG A 74 -6.83 -3.88 9.35
CA ARG A 74 -5.91 -4.98 9.68
C ARG A 74 -5.17 -4.78 10.99
N ARG A 75 -4.84 -3.53 11.35
CA ARG A 75 -4.06 -3.21 12.55
C ARG A 75 -4.90 -3.27 13.83
N LEU A 76 -6.21 -3.01 13.73
CA LEU A 76 -7.14 -3.02 14.87
C LEU A 76 -8.02 -4.27 14.94
N SER A 77 -7.99 -5.13 13.92
CA SER A 77 -8.56 -6.47 14.04
C SER A 77 -7.69 -7.25 15.02
N ASP A 78 -8.22 -7.55 16.20
CA ASP A 78 -7.57 -8.39 17.21
C ASP A 78 -7.38 -9.82 16.63
N ASP A 79 -6.13 -10.18 16.31
CA ASP A 79 -5.66 -11.58 16.20
C ASP A 79 -4.83 -11.90 17.45
#